data_AF-A0A382IDQ3-F1
#
_entry.id   AF-A0A382IDQ3-F1
#
_cell.length_a   1.000
_cell.length_b   1.000
_cell.length_c   1.000
_cell.angle_alpha   90.00
_cell.angle_beta   90.00
_cell.angle_gamma   90.00
#
_symmetry.space_group_name_H-M   'P 1'
#
loop_
_entity.id
_entity.type
_entity.pdbx_description
1 polymer ?
#
loop_
_entity_poly.entity_id
_entity_poly.type
_entity_poly.pdbx_seq_one_letter_code
_entity_poly.pdbx_strand_id
1 'polypeptide(L)'
;MRALILTLLSCVVLTMLVRQPNAQTVSNSKTSSAVPVAHLDTSKIHTWMLPPFDINGKPAKAHTQGLLVHQNGFFVTARRDDINPRRSLLLWLNCDPSNQKDNCNESKGTWAKIWDITPTSQPASWSGMLDHPGGFDSDGENLWIPISQSRRNGKTMVRKFSIRSLIDKGDATPT
;
A
#
# COMPACT_ATOMS: atom_id res chain seq x y z
N MET A 1 52.67 -12.45 -68.64
CA MET A 1 53.59 -12.18 -67.51
C MET A 1 52.91 -11.19 -66.57
N ARG A 2 52.84 -11.55 -65.28
CA ARG A 2 52.25 -10.81 -64.13
C ARG A 2 50.72 -10.75 -64.10
N ALA A 3 50.01 -11.00 -63.00
CA ALA A 3 50.16 -11.75 -61.74
C ALA A 3 48.72 -11.72 -61.15
N LEU A 4 48.08 -12.86 -60.92
CA LEU A 4 47.78 -13.40 -59.58
C LEU A 4 47.15 -12.37 -58.61
N ILE A 5 45.84 -12.51 -58.33
CA ILE A 5 45.25 -12.54 -56.98
C ILE A 5 43.85 -13.21 -57.04
N LEU A 6 43.80 -14.39 -56.42
CA LEU A 6 42.74 -15.09 -55.65
C LEU A 6 41.25 -14.91 -56.02
N THR A 7 40.56 -15.92 -56.56
CA THR A 7 39.87 -17.09 -55.92
C THR A 7 38.58 -16.80 -55.13
N LEU A 8 37.46 -17.29 -55.70
CA LEU A 8 36.42 -18.16 -55.12
C LEU A 8 35.72 -17.81 -53.78
N LEU A 9 34.39 -17.62 -53.85
CA LEU A 9 33.33 -18.33 -53.09
C LEU A 9 31.98 -17.72 -53.58
N SER A 10 31.19 -18.36 -54.45
CA SER A 10 30.31 -19.53 -54.25
C SER A 10 29.27 -19.39 -53.13
N CYS A 11 28.02 -19.64 -53.53
CA CYS A 11 26.82 -19.95 -52.74
C CYS A 11 26.08 -18.74 -52.13
N VAL A 12 24.75 -18.64 -52.13
CA VAL A 12 23.64 -19.46 -52.62
C VAL A 12 22.41 -18.55 -52.44
N VAL A 13 21.60 -18.41 -53.50
CA VAL A 13 20.12 -18.48 -53.48
C VAL A 13 19.33 -17.41 -52.69
N LEU A 14 18.39 -16.73 -53.35
CA LEU A 14 16.96 -17.09 -53.28
C LEU A 14 16.10 -16.01 -53.98
N THR A 15 15.29 -16.47 -54.91
CA THR A 15 14.20 -15.75 -55.56
C THR A 15 13.29 -15.04 -54.56
N MET A 16 13.28 -13.71 -54.55
CA MET A 16 12.25 -12.91 -53.88
C MET A 16 11.10 -12.65 -54.85
N LEU A 17 10.36 -13.71 -55.19
CA LEU A 17 8.99 -13.54 -55.68
C LEU A 17 8.13 -13.29 -54.45
N VAL A 18 7.84 -12.02 -54.18
CA VAL A 18 6.93 -11.59 -53.12
C VAL A 18 5.52 -12.07 -53.50
N ARG A 19 5.19 -13.30 -53.12
CA ARG A 19 3.80 -13.72 -52.93
C ARG A 19 3.31 -12.96 -51.71
N GLN A 20 2.39 -12.01 -51.90
CA GLN A 20 1.52 -11.57 -50.82
C GLN A 20 0.60 -12.74 -50.45
N PRO A 21 0.62 -13.26 -49.21
CA PRO A 21 -0.56 -13.90 -48.67
C PRO A 21 -1.43 -12.79 -48.07
N ASN A 22 -2.71 -12.82 -48.42
CA ASN A 22 -3.76 -12.10 -47.73
C ASN A 22 -3.53 -12.19 -46.22
N ALA A 23 -3.19 -11.06 -45.60
CA ALA A 23 -3.28 -10.92 -44.17
C ALA A 23 -4.78 -10.98 -43.85
N GLN A 24 -5.30 -12.19 -43.63
CA GLN A 24 -6.50 -12.35 -42.83
C GLN A 24 -6.19 -11.70 -41.50
N THR A 25 -6.82 -10.55 -41.27
CA THR A 25 -6.89 -9.92 -39.98
C THR A 25 -7.53 -10.94 -39.04
N VAL A 26 -6.70 -11.72 -38.35
CA VAL A 26 -7.14 -12.45 -37.17
C VAL A 26 -7.42 -11.36 -36.16
N SER A 27 -8.65 -10.83 -36.19
CA SER A 27 -9.21 -10.11 -35.07
C SER A 27 -9.32 -11.15 -33.96
N ASN A 28 -8.23 -11.33 -33.21
CA ASN A 28 -8.34 -11.82 -31.85
C ASN A 28 -9.21 -10.78 -31.15
N SER A 29 -10.52 -10.99 -31.17
CA SER A 29 -11.40 -10.37 -30.22
C SER A 29 -10.80 -10.76 -28.88
N LYS A 30 -10.15 -9.80 -28.22
CA LYS A 30 -9.98 -9.87 -26.79
C LYS A 30 -11.41 -9.99 -26.29
N THR A 31 -11.84 -11.22 -26.01
CA THR A 31 -12.96 -11.49 -25.15
C THR A 31 -12.57 -10.83 -23.84
N SER A 32 -12.96 -9.56 -23.71
CA SER A 32 -13.13 -8.89 -22.44
C SER A 32 -13.79 -9.93 -21.57
N SER A 33 -13.08 -10.39 -20.55
CA SER A 33 -13.58 -11.35 -19.58
C SER A 33 -14.92 -10.80 -19.10
N ALA A 34 -16.03 -11.31 -19.64
CA ALA A 34 -17.38 -10.87 -19.32
C ALA A 34 -17.80 -11.55 -18.01
N VAL A 35 -16.92 -11.49 -17.02
CA VAL A 35 -17.23 -11.92 -15.67
C VAL A 35 -18.27 -10.90 -15.16
N PRO A 36 -19.51 -11.34 -14.92
CA PRO A 36 -20.52 -10.44 -14.41
C PRO A 36 -20.07 -9.91 -13.04
N VAL A 37 -20.10 -8.59 -12.89
CA VAL A 37 -19.86 -7.96 -11.59
C VAL A 37 -21.14 -8.15 -10.77
N ALA A 38 -21.07 -8.97 -9.73
CA ALA A 38 -22.19 -9.13 -8.81
C ALA A 38 -22.45 -7.83 -8.06
N HIS A 39 -23.70 -7.38 -8.03
CA HIS A 39 -24.11 -6.27 -7.17
C HIS A 39 -24.39 -6.81 -5.76
N LEU A 40 -23.62 -6.32 -4.80
CA LEU A 40 -23.85 -6.63 -3.39
C LEU A 40 -25.05 -5.83 -2.88
N ASP A 41 -25.93 -6.51 -2.16
CA ASP A 41 -26.99 -5.88 -1.41
C ASP A 41 -26.39 -5.18 -0.18
N THR A 42 -26.24 -3.86 -0.27
CA THR A 42 -25.57 -3.05 0.76
C THR A 42 -26.30 -3.09 2.09
N SER A 43 -27.60 -3.42 2.11
CA SER A 43 -28.37 -3.54 3.36
C SER A 43 -27.91 -4.71 4.23
N LYS A 44 -27.20 -5.68 3.65
CA LYS A 44 -26.64 -6.85 4.34
C LYS A 44 -25.19 -6.65 4.78
N ILE A 45 -24.59 -5.50 4.46
CA ILE A 45 -23.21 -5.20 4.83
C ILE A 45 -23.17 -4.69 6.27
N HIS A 46 -22.53 -5.47 7.13
CA HIS A 46 -22.26 -5.04 8.50
C HIS A 46 -21.18 -3.95 8.48
N THR A 47 -21.49 -2.79 9.04
CA THR A 47 -20.61 -1.60 9.02
C THR A 47 -20.17 -1.26 10.43
N TRP A 48 -18.88 -0.94 10.57
CA TRP A 48 -18.27 -0.49 11.83
C TRP A 48 -17.78 0.94 11.64
N MET A 49 -18.20 1.84 12.51
CA MET A 49 -17.77 3.23 12.49
C MET A 49 -16.58 3.42 13.43
N LEU A 50 -15.41 3.73 12.88
CA LEU A 50 -14.25 4.11 13.68
C LEU A 50 -14.45 5.50 14.32
N PRO A 51 -13.82 5.77 15.47
CA PRO A 51 -13.82 7.10 16.07
C PRO A 51 -13.35 8.20 15.11
N PRO A 52 -13.88 9.43 15.25
CA PRO A 52 -13.34 10.56 14.52
C PRO A 52 -11.86 10.79 14.87
N PHE A 53 -11.12 11.41 13.95
CA PHE A 53 -9.75 11.84 14.23
C PHE A 53 -9.77 13.10 15.09
N ASP A 54 -9.72 12.92 16.39
CA ASP A 54 -9.42 13.97 17.36
C ASP A 54 -8.01 13.76 17.91
N ILE A 55 -7.12 14.73 17.69
CA ILE A 55 -5.73 14.69 18.13
C ILE A 55 -5.48 15.88 19.05
N ASN A 56 -5.23 15.59 20.33
CA ASN A 56 -5.03 16.58 21.39
C ASN A 56 -6.26 17.50 21.60
N GLY A 57 -7.48 16.94 21.54
CA GLY A 57 -8.73 17.66 21.76
C GLY A 57 -9.13 18.58 20.60
N LYS A 58 -8.60 18.33 19.41
CA LYS A 58 -8.86 19.09 18.19
C LYS A 58 -9.19 18.13 17.05
N PRO A 59 -10.27 18.40 16.29
CA PRO A 59 -10.52 17.71 15.03
C PRO A 59 -9.31 17.81 14.11
N ALA A 60 -8.91 16.69 13.53
CA ALA A 60 -7.80 16.60 12.59
C ALA A 60 -8.27 16.00 11.26
N LYS A 61 -7.69 16.48 10.15
CA LYS A 61 -7.91 15.84 8.84
C LYS A 61 -6.90 14.72 8.66
N ALA A 62 -7.38 13.48 8.69
CA ALA A 62 -6.56 12.31 8.38
C ALA A 62 -7.31 11.32 7.50
N HIS A 63 -6.54 10.57 6.70
CA HIS A 63 -7.03 9.56 5.79
C HIS A 63 -6.51 8.19 6.23
N THR A 64 -7.41 7.27 6.54
CA THR A 64 -7.07 5.87 6.88
C THR A 64 -6.43 5.17 5.68
N GLN A 65 -5.44 4.32 5.95
CA GLN A 65 -4.65 3.63 4.93
C GLN A 65 -4.62 2.11 5.17
N GLY A 66 -4.69 1.69 6.43
CA GLY A 66 -4.67 0.29 6.84
C GLY A 66 -5.50 0.07 8.09
N LEU A 67 -6.01 -1.15 8.23
CA LEU A 67 -6.73 -1.65 9.39
C LEU A 67 -6.27 -3.09 9.65
N LEU A 68 -5.98 -3.40 10.92
CA LEU A 68 -5.82 -4.77 11.41
C LEU A 68 -6.76 -4.98 12.57
N VAL A 69 -7.46 -6.11 12.52
CA VAL A 69 -8.27 -6.61 13.62
C VAL A 69 -7.41 -7.46 14.53
N HIS A 70 -7.28 -7.04 15.78
CA HIS A 70 -6.63 -7.78 16.85
C HIS A 70 -7.69 -8.18 17.88
N GLN A 71 -7.48 -9.26 18.62
CA GLN A 71 -8.45 -9.74 19.63
C GLN A 71 -8.84 -8.67 20.68
N ASN A 72 -7.95 -7.72 20.94
CA ASN A 72 -8.16 -6.62 21.89
C ASN A 72 -8.46 -5.26 21.22
N GLY A 73 -8.73 -5.23 19.92
CA GLY A 73 -9.15 -4.01 19.25
C GLY A 73 -8.62 -3.82 17.83
N PHE A 74 -8.51 -2.56 17.40
CA PHE A 74 -8.10 -2.21 16.04
C PHE A 74 -6.83 -1.38 16.02
N PHE A 75 -5.87 -1.82 15.22
CA PHE A 75 -4.79 -0.95 14.77
C PHE A 75 -5.21 -0.28 13.46
N VAL A 76 -4.91 1.01 13.33
CA VAL A 76 -5.19 1.78 12.12
C VAL A 76 -3.97 2.61 11.76
N THR A 77 -3.59 2.60 10.49
CA THR A 77 -2.63 3.57 9.96
C THR A 77 -3.40 4.69 9.28
N ALA A 78 -2.94 5.93 9.46
CA ALA A 78 -3.55 7.08 8.82
C ALA A 78 -2.52 8.13 8.42
N ARG A 79 -2.77 8.85 7.33
CA ARG A 79 -2.01 10.03 6.95
C ARG A 79 -2.72 11.28 7.42
N ARG A 80 -2.04 12.09 8.22
CA ARG A 80 -2.54 13.39 8.66
C ARG A 80 -2.18 14.46 7.63
N ASP A 81 -3.20 15.11 7.09
CA ASP A 81 -3.12 15.97 5.90
C ASP A 81 -3.35 17.46 6.18
N ASP A 82 -3.79 17.83 7.38
CA ASP A 82 -4.01 19.22 7.82
C ASP A 82 -2.74 19.93 8.33
N ILE A 83 -1.60 19.26 8.34
CA ILE A 83 -0.31 19.82 8.78
C ILE A 83 0.78 19.62 7.73
N ASN A 84 1.79 20.52 7.74
CA ASN A 84 2.94 20.46 6.85
C ASN A 84 4.25 20.43 7.66
N PRO A 85 5.13 19.44 7.49
CA PRO A 85 4.95 18.26 6.64
C PRO A 85 3.81 17.35 7.16
N ARG A 86 3.15 16.68 6.22
CA ARG A 86 2.14 15.66 6.51
C ARG A 86 2.76 14.56 7.37
N ARG A 87 1.93 13.88 8.16
CA ARG A 87 2.41 12.89 9.13
C ARG A 87 1.81 11.51 8.89
N SER A 88 2.63 10.49 9.13
CA SER A 88 2.19 9.11 9.24
C SER A 88 1.81 8.82 10.68
N LEU A 89 0.61 8.32 10.90
CA LEU A 89 0.07 7.97 12.22
C LEU A 89 -0.17 6.47 12.32
N LEU A 90 0.09 5.92 13.50
CA LEU A 90 -0.44 4.63 13.97
C LEU A 90 -1.43 4.92 15.11
N LEU A 91 -2.61 4.33 15.05
CA LEU A 91 -3.66 4.52 16.03
C LEU A 91 -4.09 3.18 16.61
N TRP A 92 -4.47 3.19 17.88
CA TRP A 92 -5.01 2.04 18.59
C TRP A 92 -6.39 2.36 19.15
N LEU A 93 -7.39 1.57 18.76
CA LEU A 93 -8.69 1.54 19.41
C LEU A 93 -8.77 0.29 20.27
N ASN A 94 -8.86 0.46 21.59
CA ASN A 94 -9.04 -0.64 22.52
C ASN A 94 -10.52 -1.00 22.62
N CYS A 95 -10.90 -2.19 22.14
CA CYS A 95 -12.26 -2.70 22.17
C CYS A 95 -12.26 -4.21 21.85
N ASP A 96 -13.32 -4.96 22.12
CA ASP A 96 -13.40 -6.39 21.75
C ASP A 96 -14.18 -6.56 20.42
N PRO A 97 -13.52 -6.90 19.30
CA PRO A 97 -14.19 -7.05 18.02
C PRO A 97 -15.12 -8.27 17.95
N SER A 98 -14.95 -9.24 18.86
CA SER A 98 -15.79 -10.44 18.93
C SER A 98 -17.09 -10.20 19.69
N ASN A 99 -17.13 -9.16 20.52
CA ASN A 99 -18.28 -8.81 21.32
C ASN A 99 -19.02 -7.62 20.71
N GLN A 100 -20.16 -7.89 20.06
CA GLN A 100 -21.01 -6.83 19.47
C GLN A 100 -21.57 -5.82 20.49
N LYS A 101 -21.52 -6.13 21.80
CA LYS A 101 -21.91 -5.18 22.85
C LYS A 101 -20.80 -4.21 23.23
N ASP A 102 -19.55 -4.50 22.87
CA ASP A 102 -18.43 -3.61 23.16
C ASP A 102 -18.36 -2.48 22.12
N ASN A 103 -17.99 -1.29 22.60
CA ASN A 103 -18.11 0.01 21.94
C ASN A 103 -17.27 0.21 20.66
N CYS A 104 -16.76 -0.86 20.04
CA CYS A 104 -16.05 -0.77 18.77
C CYS A 104 -16.91 -0.16 17.66
N ASN A 105 -18.24 -0.29 17.75
CA ASN A 105 -19.20 0.20 16.76
C ASN A 105 -19.90 1.52 17.17
N GLU A 106 -19.46 2.16 18.25
CA GLU A 106 -20.00 3.47 18.62
C GLU A 106 -19.03 4.58 18.19
N SER A 107 -19.51 5.52 17.38
CA SER A 107 -18.83 6.78 17.04
C SER A 107 -18.53 7.68 18.25
N LYS A 108 -18.76 7.18 19.48
CA LYS A 108 -18.47 7.81 20.77
C LYS A 108 -17.16 7.32 21.39
N GLY A 109 -16.57 6.24 20.88
CA GLY A 109 -15.24 5.80 21.28
C GLY A 109 -14.20 6.87 20.94
N THR A 110 -13.09 6.90 21.69
CA THR A 110 -11.91 7.71 21.37
C THR A 110 -10.72 6.79 21.12
N TRP A 111 -9.75 7.25 20.32
CA TRP A 111 -8.50 6.52 20.14
C TRP A 111 -7.78 6.39 21.49
N ALA A 112 -7.47 5.16 21.89
CA ALA A 112 -6.77 4.90 23.14
C ALA A 112 -5.32 5.41 23.07
N LYS A 113 -4.69 5.29 21.90
CA LYS A 113 -3.35 5.81 21.61
C LYS A 113 -3.24 6.27 20.16
N ILE A 114 -2.42 7.30 19.94
CA ILE A 114 -2.03 7.81 18.63
C ILE A 114 -0.52 8.05 18.68
N TRP A 115 0.22 7.46 17.74
CA TRP A 115 1.66 7.61 17.60
C TRP A 115 1.98 8.28 16.27
N ASP A 116 2.82 9.32 16.29
CA ASP A 116 3.44 9.86 15.07
C ASP A 116 4.63 8.98 14.71
N ILE A 117 4.48 8.22 13.62
CA ILE A 117 5.51 7.30 13.11
C ILE A 117 6.30 7.89 11.94
N THR A 118 6.12 9.19 11.67
CA THR A 118 6.92 9.91 10.67
C THR A 118 8.40 9.95 11.11
N PRO A 119 9.37 9.66 10.24
CA PRO A 119 10.78 9.74 10.62
C PRO A 119 11.20 11.13 11.12
N THR A 120 11.81 11.17 12.31
CA THR A 120 12.30 12.38 12.97
C THR A 120 13.75 12.70 12.65
N SER A 121 14.58 11.68 12.33
CA SER A 121 15.97 11.85 11.91
C SER A 121 16.10 11.75 10.39
N GLN A 122 16.67 12.78 9.77
CA GLN A 122 16.98 12.82 8.35
C GLN A 122 18.50 12.75 8.18
N PRO A 123 19.04 11.74 7.48
CA PRO A 123 20.40 11.80 6.96
C PRO A 123 20.55 13.04 6.07
N ALA A 124 21.73 13.67 6.06
CA ALA A 124 21.99 14.89 5.27
C ALA A 124 21.71 14.74 3.76
N SER A 125 21.68 13.51 3.24
CA SER A 125 21.39 13.17 1.84
C SER A 125 19.89 12.94 1.54
N TRP A 126 19.00 13.20 2.48
CA TRP A 126 17.60 12.81 2.39
C TRP A 126 16.73 13.94 1.82
N SER A 127 16.02 13.67 0.71
CA SER A 127 15.38 14.70 -0.12
C SER A 127 13.85 14.84 0.01
N GLY A 128 13.19 14.23 1.00
CA GLY A 128 11.74 14.36 1.23
C GLY A 128 11.31 13.77 2.57
N MET A 129 10.05 13.76 3.00
CA MET A 129 9.66 13.07 4.24
C MET A 129 8.90 11.78 3.90
N LEU A 130 9.16 10.67 4.61
CA LEU A 130 8.31 9.48 4.50
C LEU A 130 7.07 9.77 5.33
N ASP A 131 5.95 10.06 4.66
CA ASP A 131 4.76 10.64 5.27
C ASP A 131 3.49 9.87 4.93
N HIS A 132 3.55 8.92 4.00
CA HIS A 132 2.42 8.14 3.55
C HIS A 132 2.50 6.71 4.11
N PRO A 133 1.83 6.40 5.23
CA PRO A 133 1.77 5.03 5.69
C PRO A 133 0.90 4.22 4.71
N GLY A 134 1.22 2.95 4.52
CA GLY A 134 0.37 2.02 3.81
C GLY A 134 -0.53 1.23 4.75
N GLY A 135 -1.24 0.24 4.17
CA GLY A 135 -1.70 -0.92 4.90
C GLY A 135 -0.54 -1.68 5.54
N PHE A 136 -0.84 -2.59 6.45
CA PHE A 136 0.19 -3.29 7.22
C PHE A 136 -0.16 -4.76 7.39
N ASP A 137 0.84 -5.53 7.80
CA ASP A 137 0.72 -6.95 8.09
C ASP A 137 1.21 -7.24 9.52
N SER A 138 0.87 -8.42 10.02
CA SER A 138 1.31 -8.89 11.33
C SER A 138 1.78 -10.33 11.28
N ASP A 139 2.90 -10.61 11.94
CA ASP A 139 3.38 -11.96 12.21
C ASP A 139 2.84 -12.53 13.53
N GLY A 140 1.89 -11.85 14.18
CA GLY A 140 1.35 -12.17 15.49
C GLY A 140 2.08 -11.53 16.67
N GLU A 141 3.36 -11.15 16.51
CA GLU A 141 4.15 -10.48 17.54
C GLU A 141 4.39 -9.00 17.24
N ASN A 142 4.47 -8.68 15.96
CA ASN A 142 4.86 -7.38 15.44
C ASN A 142 3.89 -6.90 14.36
N LEU A 143 3.84 -5.57 14.22
CA LEU A 143 3.24 -4.88 13.09
C LEU A 143 4.34 -4.47 12.12
N TRP A 144 4.14 -4.75 10.83
CA TRP A 144 5.05 -4.41 9.75
C TRP A 144 4.40 -3.34 8.87
N ILE A 145 4.85 -2.10 9.01
CA ILE A 145 4.19 -0.93 8.43
C ILE A 145 5.11 -0.28 7.37
N PRO A 146 4.76 -0.33 6.07
CA PRO A 146 5.43 0.45 5.06
C PRO A 146 5.06 1.94 5.20
N ILE A 147 6.07 2.80 5.13
CA ILE A 147 5.90 4.27 5.08
C ILE A 147 6.65 4.77 3.84
N SER A 148 5.95 5.49 2.98
CA SER A 148 6.44 5.89 1.66
C SER A 148 6.51 7.41 1.50
N GLN A 149 7.38 7.85 0.59
CA GLN A 149 7.47 9.25 0.16
C GLN A 149 6.40 9.52 -0.89
N SER A 150 5.57 10.54 -0.68
CA SER A 150 4.53 10.94 -1.63
C SER A 150 5.10 11.76 -2.81
N ARG A 151 5.96 11.15 -3.64
CA ARG A 151 6.57 11.79 -4.84
C ARG A 151 7.00 10.77 -5.89
N ARG A 152 7.28 11.26 -7.11
CA ARG A 152 7.86 10.43 -8.19
C ARG A 152 9.20 9.85 -7.76
N ASN A 153 9.39 8.54 -7.99
CA ASN A 153 10.57 7.78 -7.55
C ASN A 153 10.84 7.87 -6.04
N GLY A 154 9.78 8.05 -5.24
CA GLY A 154 9.86 8.03 -3.79
C GLY A 154 10.41 6.71 -3.25
N LYS A 155 11.03 6.78 -2.08
CA LYS A 155 11.46 5.59 -1.34
C LYS A 155 10.37 5.14 -0.36
N THR A 156 10.45 3.89 0.05
CA THR A 156 9.63 3.30 1.11
C THR A 156 10.55 2.70 2.17
N MET A 157 10.21 2.89 3.44
CA MET A 157 10.80 2.15 4.56
C MET A 157 9.74 1.22 5.13
N VAL A 158 10.16 0.11 5.74
CA VAL A 158 9.28 -0.71 6.57
C VAL A 158 9.67 -0.47 8.02
N ARG A 159 8.68 -0.18 8.87
CA ARG A 159 8.85 -0.08 10.32
C ARG A 159 8.22 -1.29 11.00
N LYS A 160 8.94 -1.82 11.97
CA LYS A 160 8.52 -2.94 12.80
C LYS A 160 8.20 -2.42 14.20
N PHE A 161 7.03 -2.77 14.73
CA PHE A 161 6.65 -2.42 16.09
C PHE A 161 6.15 -3.66 16.82
N SER A 162 6.61 -3.90 18.04
CA SER A 162 6.07 -4.98 18.88
C SER A 162 4.64 -4.65 19.31
N ILE A 163 3.68 -5.54 19.00
CA ILE A 163 2.27 -5.40 19.42
C ILE A 163 2.19 -5.32 20.94
N ARG A 164 2.94 -6.17 21.63
CA ARG A 164 2.99 -6.19 23.09
C ARG A 164 3.47 -4.84 23.65
N SER A 165 4.54 -4.27 23.11
CA SER A 165 5.02 -2.95 23.56
C SER A 165 3.99 -1.84 23.29
N LEU A 166 3.32 -1.87 22.14
CA LEU A 166 2.28 -0.89 21.79
C LEU A 166 1.09 -0.96 22.76
N ILE A 167 0.61 -2.16 23.08
CA ILE A 167 -0.57 -2.37 23.93
C ILE A 167 -0.22 -2.21 25.42
N ASP A 168 0.77 -2.94 25.90
CA ASP A 168 1.07 -3.03 27.34
C ASP A 168 1.78 -1.77 27.86
N LYS A 169 2.67 -1.21 27.04
CA LYS A 169 3.56 -0.10 27.44
C LYS A 169 3.18 1.23 26.80
N GLY A 170 2.37 1.21 25.74
CA GLY A 170 2.07 2.40 24.95
C GLY A 170 3.28 2.92 24.15
N ASP A 171 4.29 2.07 23.93
CA ASP A 171 5.56 2.45 23.32
C ASP A 171 5.63 2.00 21.85
N ALA A 172 5.80 2.98 20.95
CA ALA A 172 5.98 2.76 19.52
C ALA A 172 7.46 2.88 19.10
N THR A 173 8.39 2.56 19.99
CA THR A 173 9.81 2.44 19.63
C THR A 173 9.96 1.29 18.62
N PRO A 174 10.56 1.55 17.44
CA PRO A 174 10.84 0.49 16.48
C PRO A 174 11.76 -0.57 17.08
N THR A 175 11.49 -1.85 16.80
CA THR A 175 12.35 -2.98 17.20
C THR A 175 13.43 -3.29 16.16
#